data_AF-A0A922S242-F1
#
_entry.id   AF-A0A922S242-F1
#
_cell.length_a   1.000
_cell.length_b   1.000
_cell.length_c   1.000
_cell.angle_alpha   90.00
_cell.angle_beta   90.00
_cell.angle_gamma   90.00
#
_symmetry.space_group_name_H-M   'P 1'
#
loop_
_entity.id
_entity.type
_entity.pdbx_description
1 polymer ?
#
loop_
_entity_poly.entity_id
_entity_poly.type
_entity_poly.pdbx_seq_one_letter_code
_entity_poly.pdbx_strand_id
1 'polypeptide(L)'
;MTNNSCRKSLISVNNELVRKILEDKFTLATTSFSNVYLGVWEGKNVVVKLFHEKHKPLAQKELSLIAQLEHENIIHLIGAGPSLPLDCSFLILEYANCHSLQNGKFQCWYHSTFSPFHHYIRNNQGTKQISSLLTLNF
;
A
#
# COMPACT_ATOMS: atom_id res chain seq x y z
N MET A 1 25.27 2.53 -22.03
CA MET A 1 24.83 2.67 -20.63
C MET A 1 23.51 1.92 -20.51
N THR A 2 23.55 0.67 -20.07
CA THR A 2 22.34 -0.16 -19.89
C THR A 2 21.63 0.30 -18.62
N ASN A 3 20.62 1.15 -18.79
CA ASN A 3 19.66 1.45 -17.73
C ASN A 3 18.87 0.17 -17.47
N ASN A 4 19.39 -0.68 -16.59
CA ASN A 4 18.62 -1.72 -15.95
C ASN A 4 17.61 -1.02 -15.05
N SER A 5 16.50 -0.58 -15.62
CA SER A 5 15.29 -0.27 -14.85
C SER A 5 14.82 -1.62 -14.31
N CYS A 6 15.35 -1.98 -13.15
CA CYS A 6 14.94 -3.13 -12.37
C CYS A 6 13.50 -2.88 -11.91
N ARG A 7 12.53 -3.03 -12.81
CA ARG A 7 11.12 -3.13 -12.43
C ARG A 7 11.06 -4.27 -11.44
N LYS A 8 10.94 -3.96 -10.15
CA LYS A 8 10.66 -4.95 -9.13
C LYS A 8 9.34 -5.60 -9.52
N SER A 9 9.39 -6.89 -9.85
CA SER A 9 8.23 -7.64 -10.29
C SER A 9 7.26 -7.75 -9.12
N LEU A 10 6.05 -7.21 -9.28
CA LEU A 10 4.94 -7.43 -8.36
C LEU A 10 4.78 -8.94 -8.07
N ILE A 11 4.77 -9.31 -6.79
CA ILE A 11 4.60 -10.70 -6.39
C ILE A 11 3.11 -11.04 -6.34
N SER A 12 2.66 -12.04 -7.10
CA SER A 12 1.32 -12.61 -6.93
C SER A 12 1.32 -13.47 -5.67
N VAL A 13 0.46 -13.14 -4.72
CA VAL A 13 0.41 -13.80 -3.42
C VAL A 13 -0.92 -14.54 -3.26
N ASN A 14 -0.92 -15.76 -2.74
CA ASN A 14 -2.14 -16.53 -2.50
C ASN A 14 -2.73 -16.26 -1.09
N ASN A 15 -3.95 -16.77 -0.86
CA ASN A 15 -4.63 -16.59 0.43
C ASN A 15 -3.91 -17.26 1.61
N GLU A 16 -3.22 -18.39 1.39
CA GLU A 16 -2.50 -19.09 2.45
C GLU A 16 -1.33 -18.27 2.98
N LEU A 17 -0.56 -17.65 2.08
CA LEU A 17 0.56 -16.80 2.46
C LEU A 17 0.07 -15.55 3.19
N VAL A 18 -1.01 -14.90 2.73
CA VAL A 18 -1.60 -13.77 3.46
C VAL A 18 -2.04 -14.15 4.86
N ARG A 19 -2.65 -15.33 5.04
CA ARG A 19 -3.02 -15.80 6.39
C ARG A 19 -1.80 -15.92 7.30
N LYS A 20 -0.67 -16.42 6.79
CA LYS A 20 0.60 -16.49 7.54
C LYS A 20 1.15 -15.11 7.87
N ILE A 21 1.16 -14.18 6.90
CA ILE A 21 1.58 -12.78 7.12
C ILE A 21 0.74 -12.12 8.22
N LEU A 22 -0.53 -12.53 8.31
CA LEU A 22 -1.54 -11.97 9.19
C LEU A 22 -1.81 -12.77 10.47
N GLU A 23 -0.96 -13.73 10.81
CA GLU A 23 -1.10 -14.59 11.99
C GLU A 23 -1.06 -13.74 13.27
N ASP A 24 0.05 -13.01 13.49
CA ASP A 24 0.23 -12.08 14.62
C ASP A 24 -0.03 -10.61 14.23
N LYS A 25 -1.05 -10.39 13.38
CA LYS A 25 -1.33 -9.05 12.86
C LYS A 25 -1.76 -8.06 13.93
N PHE A 26 -1.48 -6.79 13.67
CA PHE A 26 -2.06 -5.66 14.37
C PHE A 26 -2.97 -4.87 13.43
N THR A 27 -4.20 -4.56 13.85
CA THR A 27 -5.11 -3.73 13.05
C THR A 27 -4.66 -2.27 13.09
N LEU A 28 -4.24 -1.74 11.94
CA LEU A 28 -3.86 -0.33 11.80
C LEU A 28 -5.08 0.56 11.58
N ALA A 29 -6.01 0.11 10.74
CA ALA A 29 -7.23 0.86 10.41
C ALA A 29 -8.35 -0.05 9.93
N THR A 30 -9.58 0.41 10.08
CA THR A 30 -10.78 -0.21 9.53
C THR A 30 -11.60 0.88 8.85
N THR A 31 -12.03 0.62 7.62
CA THR A 31 -12.82 1.54 6.82
C THR A 31 -14.07 0.84 6.30
N SER A 32 -14.99 1.59 5.69
CA SER A 32 -16.17 1.01 5.03
C SER A 32 -15.85 0.12 3.83
N PHE A 33 -14.62 0.17 3.33
CA PHE A 33 -14.18 -0.51 2.10
C PHE A 33 -13.14 -1.61 2.35
N SER A 34 -12.33 -1.45 3.40
CA SER A 34 -11.16 -2.31 3.63
C SER A 34 -10.72 -2.30 5.08
N ASN A 35 -10.01 -3.34 5.48
CA ASN A 35 -9.27 -3.39 6.73
C ASN A 35 -7.78 -3.35 6.42
N VAL A 36 -7.03 -2.59 7.22
CA VAL A 36 -5.59 -2.41 7.05
C VAL A 36 -4.89 -2.99 8.27
N TYR A 37 -3.96 -3.90 8.01
CA TYR A 37 -3.24 -4.64 9.04
C TYR A 37 -1.74 -4.45 8.88
N LEU A 38 -1.04 -4.36 10.00
CA LEU A 38 0.39 -4.58 10.09
C LEU A 38 0.62 -6.08 10.24
N GLY A 39 1.41 -6.67 9.35
CA GLY A 39 1.82 -8.07 9.40
C GLY A 39 3.34 -8.19 9.24
N VAL A 40 3.82 -9.43 9.26
CA VAL A 40 5.24 -9.74 9.09
C VAL A 40 5.40 -10.68 7.89
N TRP A 41 6.24 -10.31 6.94
CA TRP A 41 6.60 -11.14 5.80
C TRP A 41 8.12 -11.18 5.66
N GLU A 42 8.71 -12.38 5.67
CA GLU A 42 10.16 -12.60 5.59
C GLU A 42 10.95 -11.79 6.64
N GLY A 43 10.41 -11.69 7.86
CA GLY A 43 11.02 -10.96 8.96
C GLY A 43 10.91 -9.43 8.86
N LYS A 44 10.16 -8.91 7.89
CA LYS A 44 9.93 -7.46 7.71
C LYS A 44 8.48 -7.10 7.97
N ASN A 45 8.28 -5.94 8.58
CA ASN A 45 6.94 -5.36 8.72
C ASN A 45 6.39 -4.98 7.35
N VAL A 46 5.16 -5.41 7.08
CA VAL A 46 4.42 -5.09 5.85
C VAL A 46 3.02 -4.63 6.20
N VAL A 47 2.42 -3.82 5.34
CA VAL A 47 1.02 -3.45 5.45
C VAL A 47 0.20 -4.30 4.49
N VAL A 48 -0.83 -4.95 5.01
CA VAL A 48 -1.81 -5.67 4.22
C VAL A 48 -3.12 -4.91 4.24
N LYS A 49 -3.54 -4.42 3.07
CA LYS A 49 -4.85 -3.81 2.88
C LYS A 49 -5.78 -4.85 2.28
N LEU A 50 -6.73 -5.32 3.08
CA LEU A 50 -7.72 -6.34 2.71
C LEU A 50 -9.05 -5.65 2.39
N PHE A 51 -9.52 -5.78 1.15
CA PHE A 51 -10.78 -5.20 0.70
C PHE A 51 -11.95 -6.12 1.05
N HIS A 52 -13.09 -5.54 1.41
CA HIS A 52 -14.32 -6.31 1.57
C HIS A 52 -14.77 -6.84 0.20
N GLU A 53 -15.46 -7.99 0.19
CA GLU A 53 -15.87 -8.70 -1.04
C GLU A 53 -16.57 -7.78 -2.06
N LYS A 54 -17.52 -6.96 -1.58
CA LYS A 54 -18.27 -5.96 -2.37
C LYS A 54 -17.39 -4.85 -2.97
N HIS A 55 -16.15 -4.71 -2.53
CA HIS A 55 -15.22 -3.64 -2.88
C HIS A 55 -13.93 -4.15 -3.55
N LYS A 56 -13.85 -5.44 -3.93
CA LYS A 56 -12.76 -5.99 -4.75
C LYS A 56 -12.43 -5.18 -6.02
N PRO A 57 -13.40 -4.59 -6.76
CA PRO A 57 -13.07 -3.74 -7.91
C PRO A 57 -12.22 -2.51 -7.55
N LEU A 58 -12.27 -2.03 -6.30
CA LEU A 58 -11.39 -0.95 -5.83
C LEU A 58 -9.96 -1.44 -5.66
N ALA A 59 -9.75 -2.68 -5.24
CA ALA A 59 -8.43 -3.29 -5.14
C ALA A 59 -7.74 -3.35 -6.51
N GLN A 60 -8.48 -3.69 -7.57
CA GLN A 60 -7.95 -3.71 -8.93
C GLN A 60 -7.57 -2.31 -9.42
N LYS A 61 -8.43 -1.31 -9.18
CA LYS A 61 -8.13 0.09 -9.54
C LYS A 61 -6.90 0.60 -8.80
N GLU A 62 -6.82 0.38 -7.49
CA GLU A 62 -5.67 0.77 -6.69
C GLU A 62 -4.40 0.04 -7.13
N LEU A 63 -4.49 -1.26 -7.41
CA LEU A 63 -3.38 -2.06 -7.94
C LEU A 63 -2.85 -1.46 -9.25
N SER A 64 -3.73 -1.16 -10.21
CA SER A 64 -3.34 -0.57 -11.49
C SER A 64 -2.67 0.78 -11.31
N LEU A 65 -3.12 1.60 -10.36
CA LEU A 65 -2.51 2.91 -10.07
C LEU A 65 -1.13 2.74 -9.43
N ILE A 66 -1.04 2.04 -8.30
CA ILE A 66 0.20 1.96 -7.53
C ILE A 66 1.29 1.13 -8.22
N ALA A 67 0.92 0.13 -9.03
CA ALA A 67 1.89 -0.63 -9.83
C ALA A 67 2.59 0.21 -10.90
N GLN A 68 2.06 1.39 -11.24
CA GLN A 68 2.69 2.35 -12.15
C GLN A 68 3.57 3.38 -11.42
N LEU A 69 3.49 3.46 -10.09
CA LEU A 69 4.19 4.44 -9.28
C LEU A 69 5.48 3.84 -8.71
N GLU A 70 6.62 4.24 -9.27
CA GLU A 70 7.94 3.86 -8.76
C GLU A 70 8.76 5.12 -8.45
N HIS A 71 8.80 5.48 -7.17
CA HIS A 71 9.56 6.64 -6.69
C HIS A 71 10.04 6.42 -5.25
N GLU A 72 11.19 6.98 -4.88
CA GLU A 72 11.77 6.85 -3.54
C GLU A 72 10.90 7.41 -2.40
N ASN A 73 9.98 8.31 -2.74
CA ASN A 73 9.03 8.93 -1.80
C ASN A 73 7.62 8.36 -1.94
N ILE A 74 7.46 7.23 -2.63
CA ILE A 74 6.18 6.51 -2.75
C ILE A 74 6.30 5.14 -2.08
N ILE A 75 5.28 4.78 -1.31
CA ILE A 75 5.13 3.47 -0.67
C ILE A 75 5.14 2.39 -1.75
N HIS A 76 6.09 1.48 -1.65
CA HIS A 76 6.24 0.38 -2.58
C HIS A 76 5.14 -0.67 -2.44
N LEU A 77 4.55 -1.05 -3.58
CA LEU A 77 3.75 -2.26 -3.69
C LEU A 77 4.68 -3.47 -3.77
N ILE A 78 4.53 -4.41 -2.83
CA ILE A 78 5.32 -5.64 -2.77
C ILE A 78 4.57 -6.78 -3.48
N GLY A 79 3.28 -6.92 -3.17
CA GLY A 79 2.48 -8.03 -3.66
C GLY A 79 0.98 -7.72 -3.71
N ALA A 80 0.24 -8.55 -4.44
CA ALA A 80 -1.22 -8.49 -4.50
C ALA A 80 -1.81 -9.86 -4.85
N GLY A 81 -3.09 -10.07 -4.57
CA GLY A 81 -3.73 -11.35 -4.84
C GLY A 81 -5.16 -11.44 -4.29
N PRO A 82 -5.77 -12.64 -4.26
CA PRO A 82 -5.14 -13.96 -4.44
C PRO A 82 -4.81 -14.37 -5.88
N SER A 83 -5.49 -13.80 -6.88
CA SER A 83 -5.31 -14.18 -8.28
C SER A 83 -5.34 -12.95 -9.19
N LEU A 84 -4.17 -12.51 -9.63
CA LEU A 84 -4.06 -11.34 -10.49
C LEU A 84 -4.31 -11.68 -11.97
N PRO A 85 -4.86 -10.74 -12.77
CA PRO A 85 -5.48 -9.47 -12.37
C PRO A 85 -6.97 -9.60 -11.98
N LEU A 86 -7.59 -10.76 -12.21
CA LEU A 86 -9.04 -10.94 -12.23
C LEU A 86 -9.70 -10.96 -10.84
N ASP A 87 -9.02 -11.48 -9.81
CA ASP A 87 -9.52 -11.61 -8.44
C ASP A 87 -8.46 -11.11 -7.45
N CYS A 88 -8.35 -9.78 -7.37
CA CYS A 88 -7.56 -9.08 -6.38
C CYS A 88 -8.45 -8.63 -5.21
N SER A 89 -8.12 -9.08 -4.01
CA SER A 89 -8.82 -8.76 -2.76
C SER A 89 -7.91 -8.12 -1.70
N PHE A 90 -6.59 -8.17 -1.91
CA PHE A 90 -5.64 -7.52 -1.02
C PHE A 90 -4.42 -6.98 -1.74
N LEU A 91 -3.81 -5.98 -1.11
CA LEU A 91 -2.53 -5.41 -1.50
C LEU A 91 -1.56 -5.54 -0.31
N ILE A 92 -0.32 -5.88 -0.61
CA ILE A 92 0.78 -5.94 0.34
C ILE A 92 1.77 -4.84 -0.01
N LEU A 93 1.98 -3.94 0.94
CA LEU A 93 2.74 -2.73 0.80
C LEU A 93 3.90 -2.76 1.80
N GLU A 94 4.98 -2.04 1.48
CA GLU A 94 6.00 -1.81 2.49
C GLU A 94 5.43 -1.02 3.68
N TYR A 95 5.91 -1.35 4.87
CA TYR A 95 5.62 -0.54 6.05
C TYR A 95 6.57 0.65 6.09
N ALA A 96 6.02 1.87 5.94
CA ALA A 96 6.80 3.09 6.09
C ALA A 96 6.92 3.46 7.59
N ASN A 97 8.12 3.37 8.15
CA ASN A 97 8.45 3.90 9.48
C ASN A 97 8.47 5.45 9.43
N CYS A 98 7.31 6.09 9.32
CA CYS A 98 7.22 7.54 9.48
C CYS A 98 6.71 7.84 10.89
N HIS A 99 7.57 8.43 11.73
CA HIS A 99 7.09 9.15 12.91
C HIS A 99 6.22 10.31 12.42
N SER A 100 4.91 10.21 12.60
CA SER A 100 3.93 11.21 12.20
C SER A 100 4.29 12.62 12.72
N LEU A 101 4.05 13.66 11.90
CA LEU A 101 4.13 15.07 12.30
C LEU A 101 2.91 15.51 13.14
N GLN A 102 2.06 14.57 13.56
CA GLN A 102 0.99 14.82 14.51
C GLN A 102 0.89 13.64 15.50
N ASN A 103 1.12 13.98 16.77
CA ASN A 103 1.08 13.16 17.99
C ASN A 103 0.50 11.74 17.85
N GLY A 104 1.37 10.74 18.08
CA GLY A 104 1.03 9.60 18.95
C GLY A 104 0.15 8.49 18.38
N LYS A 105 -0.14 8.45 17.08
CA LYS A 105 -0.70 7.25 16.42
C LYS A 105 0.09 6.97 15.15
N PHE A 106 0.42 5.71 14.91
CA PHE A 106 1.11 5.18 13.72
C PHE A 106 0.25 5.34 12.44
N GLN A 107 -0.16 6.57 12.14
CA GLN A 107 -0.92 6.95 10.96
C GLN A 107 0.04 7.56 9.94
N CYS A 108 0.86 6.71 9.33
CA CYS A 108 1.12 6.91 7.91
C CYS A 108 -0.24 6.78 7.23
N TRP A 109 -0.69 7.84 6.56
CA TRP A 109 -2.09 8.08 6.21
C TRP A 109 -2.72 6.96 5.34
N TYR A 110 -3.42 6.02 5.98
CA TYR A 110 -4.39 5.11 5.35
C TYR A 110 -5.85 5.59 5.59
N HIS A 111 -6.08 6.89 5.72
CA HIS A 111 -7.42 7.42 5.99
C HIS A 111 -8.23 7.50 4.69
N SER A 112 -9.02 6.45 4.43
CA SER A 112 -9.80 6.22 3.21
C SER A 112 -11.06 7.08 3.10
N THR A 113 -10.95 8.40 3.25
CA THR A 113 -12.11 9.27 3.03
C THR A 113 -12.19 9.84 1.63
N PHE A 114 -11.15 10.41 1.02
CA PHE A 114 -11.26 10.94 -0.35
C PHE A 114 -9.88 11.07 -1.01
N SER A 115 -9.72 10.50 -2.20
CA SER A 115 -8.57 10.57 -3.13
C SER A 115 -7.53 9.42 -3.06
N PRO A 116 -7.38 8.61 -4.14
CA PRO A 116 -6.48 7.47 -4.20
C PRO A 116 -4.97 7.81 -4.27
N PHE A 117 -4.60 9.10 -4.38
CA PHE A 117 -3.20 9.50 -4.63
C PHE A 117 -2.42 9.95 -3.39
N HIS A 118 -3.09 10.52 -2.38
CA HIS A 118 -2.39 11.05 -1.19
C HIS A 118 -1.92 9.97 -0.19
N HIS A 119 -2.35 8.72 -0.37
CA HIS A 119 -2.16 7.63 0.61
C HIS A 119 -0.80 6.95 0.56
N TYR A 120 -0.06 7.15 -0.54
CA TYR A 120 1.16 6.40 -0.81
C TYR A 120 2.41 7.26 -0.70
N ILE A 121 2.34 8.48 -0.18
CA ILE A 121 3.52 9.34 -0.04
C ILE A 121 4.27 9.00 1.24
N ARG A 122 5.55 8.63 1.11
CA ARG A 122 6.48 8.44 2.22
C ARG A 122 6.86 9.82 2.76
N ASN A 123 6.59 10.08 4.04
CA ASN A 123 6.89 11.36 4.66
C ASN A 123 8.37 11.39 5.10
N ASN A 124 9.29 11.71 4.19
CA ASN A 124 10.65 12.12 4.55
C ASN A 124 10.61 13.58 5.03
N GLN A 125 11.43 13.98 6.01
CA GLN A 125 11.42 15.32 6.64
C GLN A 125 11.67 16.53 5.69
N GLY A 126 11.63 16.35 4.36
CA GLY A 126 11.71 17.39 3.33
C GLY A 126 10.52 17.45 2.34
N THR A 127 9.42 16.73 2.57
CA THR A 127 8.36 16.47 1.57
C THR A 127 7.32 17.57 1.34
N LYS A 128 7.59 18.84 1.69
CA LYS A 128 6.68 19.95 1.36
C LYS A 128 6.45 20.16 -0.15
N GLN A 129 7.28 19.57 -1.03
CA GLN A 129 7.19 19.76 -2.48
C GLN A 129 6.29 18.76 -3.23
N ILE A 130 5.99 17.58 -2.68
CA ILE A 130 5.36 16.50 -3.47
C ILE A 130 3.83 16.63 -3.51
N SER A 131 3.22 17.19 -2.45
CA SER A 131 1.78 17.45 -2.41
C SER A 131 1.31 18.44 -3.49
N SER A 132 2.17 19.39 -3.89
CA SER A 132 1.84 20.34 -4.96
C SER A 132 1.96 19.76 -6.37
N LEU A 133 2.76 18.71 -6.58
CA LEU A 133 2.96 18.10 -7.90
C LEU A 133 1.83 17.15 -8.30
N LEU A 134 1.18 16.48 -7.34
CA LEU A 134 0.05 15.58 -7.61
C LEU A 134 -1.31 16.30 -7.66
N THR A 135 -1.35 17.59 -7.34
CA THR A 135 -2.57 18.43 -7.49
C THR A 135 -2.71 19.00 -8.91
N LEU A 136 -1.71 18.79 -9.79
CA LEU A 136 -1.72 19.29 -11.17
C LEU A 136 -1.75 18.11 -12.15
N ASN A 137 -2.85 18.07 -12.93
CA ASN A 137 -3.16 17.17 -14.04
C ASN A 137 -3.87 15.86 -13.68
N PHE A 138 -5.13 15.93 -13.28
CA PHE A 138 -6.24 15.13 -13.84
C PHE A 138 -7.57 15.83 -13.59
#